data_AF-A0A259FID0-F1
#
_entry.id   AF-A0A259FID0-F1
#
_cell.length_a   1.000
_cell.length_b   1.000
_cell.length_c   1.000
_cell.angle_alpha   90.00
_cell.angle_beta   90.00
_cell.angle_gamma   90.00
#
_symmetry.space_group_name_H-M   'P 1'
#
loop_
_entity.id
_entity.type
_entity.pdbx_description
1 polymer ?
#
loop_
_entity_poly.entity_id
_entity_poly.type
_entity_poly.pdbx_seq_one_letter_code
_entity_poly.pdbx_strand_id
1 'polypeptide(L)'
;MNAPLVEVQRDLHDYLLDVGDAVLPRIRSGGRINVAQRLGIYHNAYRVRLADTLRDTYEKTWSYLGDTRFDACARAYIDAHPPRHRSLRDYGAQFPDWLDAQFPADRDIAELARMDWLLRQAFDGPDAAALGIESLAPLAAEQWETLILHPLPTLALLPLQFNTPAIWTALERGETPPVAQRLDDAAGLCIWRREWQPHFRTIEAQEFAALQALRQGMRFADVCQSLAAGCDDAQGRLAQYLHTWFADGLIAGVAV
;
A
#
# COMPACT_ATOMS: atom_id res chain seq x y z
N MET A 1 -8.35 -26.05 38.59
CA MET A 1 -7.55 -24.81 38.54
C MET A 1 -7.98 -24.02 37.32
N ASN A 2 -8.28 -22.73 37.46
CA ASN A 2 -8.58 -21.90 36.30
C ASN A 2 -7.31 -21.78 35.45
N ALA A 3 -7.42 -22.11 34.16
CA ALA A 3 -6.29 -21.92 33.25
C ALA A 3 -5.93 -20.44 33.14
N PRO A 4 -4.63 -20.12 32.97
CA PRO A 4 -4.18 -18.79 32.63
C PRO A 4 -4.95 -18.21 31.43
N LEU A 5 -5.25 -16.91 31.44
CA LEU A 5 -5.95 -16.24 30.34
C LEU A 5 -5.27 -16.47 28.98
N VAL A 6 -3.93 -16.50 28.97
CA VAL A 6 -3.13 -16.73 27.76
C VAL A 6 -3.41 -18.09 27.11
N GLU A 7 -3.68 -19.13 27.90
CA GLU A 7 -4.04 -20.45 27.38
C GLU A 7 -5.44 -20.45 26.79
N VAL A 8 -6.40 -19.81 27.46
CA VAL A 8 -7.77 -19.68 26.94
C VAL A 8 -7.81 -18.90 25.63
N GLN A 9 -7.01 -17.83 25.53
CA GLN A 9 -6.90 -17.03 24.31
C GLN A 9 -6.24 -17.82 23.18
N ARG A 10 -5.22 -18.62 23.47
CA ARG A 10 -4.57 -19.50 22.50
C ARG A 10 -5.54 -20.56 21.98
N ASP A 11 -6.21 -21.27 22.87
CA ASP A 11 -7.13 -22.34 22.48
C ASP A 11 -8.31 -21.80 21.65
N LEU A 12 -8.81 -20.60 21.97
CA LEU A 12 -9.82 -19.94 21.13
C LEU A 12 -9.25 -19.56 19.77
N HIS A 13 -8.04 -19.00 19.72
CA HIS A 13 -7.40 -18.63 18.46
C HIS A 13 -7.14 -19.83 17.56
N ASP A 14 -6.64 -20.94 18.13
CA ASP A 14 -6.41 -22.19 17.41
C ASP A 14 -7.73 -22.75 16.84
N TYR A 15 -8.84 -22.61 17.57
CA TYR A 15 -10.17 -22.97 17.04
C TYR A 15 -10.61 -22.05 15.89
N LEU A 16 -10.35 -20.75 15.96
CA LEU A 16 -10.69 -19.81 14.89
C LEU A 16 -9.86 -20.02 13.61
N LEU A 17 -8.72 -20.70 13.72
CA LEU A 17 -7.80 -21.00 12.62
C LEU A 17 -7.86 -22.46 12.14
N ASP A 18 -8.87 -23.23 12.55
CA ASP A 18 -9.01 -24.65 12.25
C ASP A 18 -7.80 -25.52 12.68
N VAL A 19 -7.04 -25.07 13.70
CA VAL A 19 -5.85 -25.77 14.23
C VAL A 19 -6.21 -26.76 15.34
N GLY A 20 -7.19 -26.44 16.19
CA GLY A 20 -7.56 -27.31 17.31
C GLY A 20 -8.82 -26.87 18.05
N ASP A 21 -9.41 -27.78 18.83
CA ASP A 21 -10.72 -27.59 19.47
C ASP A 21 -10.67 -27.62 21.01
N ALA A 22 -9.47 -27.46 21.59
CA ALA A 22 -9.21 -27.47 23.03
C ALA A 22 -10.01 -26.42 23.82
N VAL A 23 -10.58 -25.41 23.15
CA VAL A 23 -11.46 -24.41 23.75
C VAL A 23 -12.85 -24.96 24.10
N LEU A 24 -13.33 -26.01 23.42
CA LEU A 24 -14.67 -26.61 23.62
C LEU A 24 -15.01 -26.86 25.10
N PRO A 25 -14.21 -27.60 25.89
CA PRO A 25 -14.51 -27.88 27.30
C PRO A 25 -14.42 -26.64 28.20
N ARG A 26 -13.84 -25.52 27.73
CA ARG A 26 -13.68 -24.28 28.50
C ARG A 26 -14.89 -23.36 28.39
N ILE A 27 -15.72 -23.53 27.37
CA ILE A 27 -16.92 -22.71 27.19
C ILE A 27 -18.04 -23.26 28.06
N ARG A 28 -18.64 -22.39 28.89
CA ARG A 28 -19.76 -22.75 29.76
C ARG A 28 -20.93 -23.31 28.96
N SER A 29 -21.40 -24.50 29.33
CA SER A 29 -22.63 -25.09 28.82
C SER A 29 -23.87 -24.25 29.19
N GLY A 30 -24.93 -24.37 28.41
CA GLY A 30 -26.21 -23.68 28.64
C GLY A 30 -26.56 -22.65 27.55
N GLY A 31 -27.81 -22.15 27.60
CA GLY A 31 -28.40 -21.30 26.57
C GLY A 31 -29.21 -22.09 25.54
N ARG A 32 -29.74 -21.38 24.52
CA ARG A 32 -30.61 -21.95 23.47
C ARG A 32 -29.84 -22.63 22.33
N ILE A 33 -28.52 -22.40 22.23
CA ILE A 33 -27.64 -22.87 21.16
C ILE A 33 -26.46 -23.59 21.83
N ASN A 34 -26.05 -24.73 21.28
CA ASN A 34 -24.99 -25.55 21.91
C ASN A 34 -23.60 -24.89 21.77
N VAL A 35 -22.62 -25.38 22.54
CA VAL A 35 -21.26 -24.82 22.58
C VAL A 35 -20.61 -24.79 21.19
N ALA A 36 -20.67 -25.90 20.45
CA ALA A 36 -20.05 -26.02 19.12
C ALA A 36 -20.66 -25.04 18.11
N GLN A 37 -21.98 -24.88 18.12
CA GLN A 37 -22.67 -23.92 17.26
C GLN A 37 -22.29 -22.47 17.60
N ARG A 38 -22.19 -22.12 18.88
CA ARG A 38 -21.75 -20.77 19.28
C ARG A 38 -20.31 -20.49 18.84
N LEU A 39 -19.42 -21.44 19.04
CA LEU A 39 -18.03 -21.32 18.58
C LEU A 39 -17.98 -21.22 17.04
N GLY A 40 -18.78 -22.00 16.32
CA GLY A 40 -18.92 -21.91 14.87
C GLY A 40 -19.36 -20.53 14.38
N ILE A 41 -20.24 -19.84 15.13
CA ILE A 41 -20.59 -18.44 14.82
C ILE A 41 -19.36 -17.53 14.92
N TYR A 42 -18.55 -17.66 15.96
CA TYR A 42 -17.32 -16.86 16.11
C TYR A 42 -16.29 -17.18 15.03
N HIS A 43 -16.09 -18.47 14.72
CA HIS A 43 -15.25 -18.93 13.63
C HIS A 43 -15.64 -18.27 12.30
N ASN A 44 -16.92 -18.35 11.93
CA ASN A 44 -17.41 -17.77 10.69
C ASN A 44 -17.31 -16.24 10.68
N ALA A 45 -17.70 -15.59 11.78
CA ALA A 45 -17.62 -14.14 11.90
C ALA A 45 -16.17 -13.62 11.84
N TYR A 46 -15.20 -14.40 12.36
CA TYR A 46 -13.78 -14.07 12.27
C TYR A 46 -13.33 -14.03 10.81
N ARG A 47 -13.62 -15.09 10.05
CA ARG A 47 -13.24 -15.16 8.62
C ARG A 47 -13.94 -14.11 7.76
N VAL A 48 -15.21 -13.82 8.04
CA VAL A 48 -15.95 -12.74 7.36
C VAL A 48 -15.27 -11.40 7.57
N ARG A 49 -14.87 -11.07 8.81
CA ARG A 49 -14.17 -9.79 9.10
C ARG A 49 -12.83 -9.68 8.37
N LEU A 50 -12.10 -10.78 8.22
CA LEU A 50 -10.85 -10.79 7.46
C LEU A 50 -11.11 -10.55 5.97
N ALA A 51 -12.15 -11.17 5.40
CA ALA A 51 -12.54 -10.93 4.01
C ALA A 51 -13.01 -9.48 3.80
N ASP A 52 -13.81 -8.94 4.72
CA ASP A 52 -14.25 -7.54 4.68
C ASP A 52 -13.07 -6.57 4.79
N THR A 53 -12.06 -6.88 5.62
CA THR A 53 -10.82 -6.10 5.69
C THR A 53 -10.09 -6.08 4.35
N LEU A 54 -10.02 -7.23 3.65
CA LEU A 54 -9.41 -7.27 2.32
C LEU A 54 -10.24 -6.48 1.30
N ARG A 55 -11.57 -6.56 1.33
CA ARG A 55 -12.43 -5.76 0.44
C ARG A 55 -12.25 -4.26 0.64
N ASP A 56 -12.19 -3.82 1.90
CA ASP A 56 -11.98 -2.41 2.27
C ASP A 56 -10.61 -1.90 1.83
N THR A 57 -9.55 -2.70 2.01
CA THR A 57 -8.19 -2.34 1.60
C THR A 57 -8.00 -2.37 0.08
N TYR A 58 -8.67 -3.29 -0.62
CA TYR A 58 -8.47 -3.58 -2.04
C TYR A 58 -9.73 -3.29 -2.87
N GLU A 59 -10.40 -2.17 -2.60
CA GLU A 59 -11.71 -1.85 -3.16
C GLU A 59 -11.74 -1.86 -4.70
N LYS A 60 -10.71 -1.30 -5.35
CA LYS A 60 -10.67 -1.25 -6.83
C LYS A 60 -10.29 -2.59 -7.41
N THR A 61 -9.38 -3.31 -6.77
CA THR A 61 -9.06 -4.69 -7.12
C THR A 61 -10.29 -5.61 -7.00
N TRP A 62 -11.11 -5.42 -5.95
CA TRP A 62 -12.37 -6.13 -5.77
C TRP A 62 -13.35 -5.79 -6.90
N SER A 63 -13.54 -4.50 -7.19
CA SER A 63 -14.39 -4.05 -8.28
C SER A 63 -13.95 -4.61 -9.65
N TYR A 64 -12.64 -4.71 -9.86
CA TYR A 64 -12.03 -5.24 -11.08
C TYR A 64 -12.21 -6.76 -11.24
N LEU A 65 -12.04 -7.53 -10.16
CA LEU A 65 -12.21 -8.98 -10.17
C LEU A 65 -13.68 -9.42 -10.13
N GLY A 66 -14.55 -8.59 -9.55
CA GLY A 66 -15.92 -8.91 -9.21
C GLY A 66 -16.04 -9.82 -7.97
N ASP A 67 -17.25 -9.86 -7.41
CA ASP A 67 -17.55 -10.50 -6.11
C ASP A 67 -17.07 -11.94 -6.02
N THR A 68 -17.41 -12.77 -7.01
CA THR A 68 -17.15 -14.21 -6.93
C THR A 68 -15.67 -14.53 -6.95
N ARG A 69 -14.90 -13.88 -7.83
CA ARG A 69 -13.46 -14.12 -7.97
C ARG A 69 -12.70 -13.52 -6.78
N PHE A 70 -13.06 -12.31 -6.35
CA PHE A 70 -12.44 -11.70 -5.17
C PHE A 70 -12.71 -12.52 -3.91
N ASP A 71 -13.93 -13.01 -3.68
CA ASP A 71 -14.28 -13.80 -2.50
C ASP A 71 -13.52 -15.13 -2.44
N ALA A 72 -13.34 -15.78 -3.59
CA ALA A 72 -12.52 -16.98 -3.68
C ALA A 72 -11.06 -16.68 -3.32
N CYS A 73 -10.50 -15.57 -3.85
CA CYS A 73 -9.16 -15.11 -3.53
C CYS A 73 -8.99 -14.76 -2.04
N ALA A 74 -9.93 -14.01 -1.46
CA ALA A 74 -9.89 -13.62 -0.06
C ALA A 74 -9.90 -14.84 0.86
N ARG A 75 -10.77 -15.83 0.62
CA ARG A 75 -10.83 -17.06 1.42
C ARG A 75 -9.52 -17.85 1.36
N ALA A 76 -9.00 -18.07 0.15
CA ALA A 76 -7.75 -18.80 -0.05
C ALA A 76 -6.55 -18.06 0.58
N TYR A 77 -6.51 -16.72 0.48
CA TYR A 77 -5.49 -15.92 1.15
C TYR A 77 -5.60 -16.01 2.67
N ILE A 78 -6.80 -15.94 3.25
CA ILE A 78 -7.04 -16.08 4.70
C ILE A 78 -6.51 -17.41 5.22
N ASP A 79 -6.76 -18.51 4.48
CA ASP A 79 -6.27 -19.85 4.85
C ASP A 79 -4.74 -19.92 4.82
N ALA A 80 -4.11 -19.33 3.81
CA ALA A 80 -2.66 -19.34 3.66
C ALA A 80 -1.93 -18.32 4.57
N HIS A 81 -2.60 -17.22 4.94
CA HIS A 81 -2.01 -16.08 5.65
C HIS A 81 -2.89 -15.68 6.83
N PRO A 82 -2.97 -16.51 7.89
CA PRO A 82 -3.69 -16.13 9.11
C PRO A 82 -3.05 -14.89 9.75
N PRO A 83 -3.85 -13.97 10.33
CA PRO A 83 -3.32 -12.79 11.02
C PRO A 83 -2.34 -13.15 12.13
N ARG A 84 -1.21 -12.43 12.18
CA ARG A 84 -0.17 -12.61 13.23
C ARG A 84 -0.19 -11.51 14.29
N HIS A 85 -1.00 -10.48 14.07
CA HIS A 85 -1.10 -9.30 14.94
C HIS A 85 -2.55 -9.05 15.30
N ARG A 86 -2.76 -8.35 16.43
CA ARG A 86 -4.10 -7.99 16.91
C ARG A 86 -4.76 -6.89 16.07
N SER A 87 -3.94 -6.09 15.39
CA SER A 87 -4.40 -5.05 14.46
C SER A 87 -4.57 -5.65 13.08
N LEU A 88 -5.65 -5.28 12.40
CA LEU A 88 -5.90 -5.61 11.00
C LEU A 88 -5.41 -4.52 10.04
N ARG A 89 -4.82 -3.43 10.54
CA ARG A 89 -4.26 -2.34 9.71
C ARG A 89 -3.35 -2.88 8.61
N ASP A 90 -2.40 -3.73 9.00
CA ASP A 90 -1.42 -4.29 8.07
C ASP A 90 -1.87 -5.63 7.47
N TYR A 91 -3.11 -6.07 7.78
CA TYR A 91 -3.61 -7.35 7.30
C TYR A 91 -3.95 -7.24 5.82
N GLY A 92 -3.31 -8.09 5.02
CA GLY A 92 -3.41 -8.05 3.58
C GLY A 92 -2.17 -7.49 2.90
N ALA A 93 -1.13 -7.02 3.61
CA ALA A 93 0.08 -6.47 2.98
C ALA A 93 0.74 -7.39 1.94
N GLN A 94 0.59 -8.72 2.07
CA GLN A 94 1.13 -9.73 1.15
C GLN A 94 0.13 -10.16 0.06
N PHE A 95 -1.09 -9.64 0.08
CA PHE A 95 -2.14 -9.97 -0.86
C PHE A 95 -1.76 -9.65 -2.32
N PRO A 96 -1.12 -8.51 -2.65
CA PRO A 96 -0.73 -8.24 -4.03
C PRO A 96 0.29 -9.24 -4.57
N ASP A 97 1.28 -9.63 -3.77
CA ASP A 97 2.28 -10.63 -4.18
C ASP A 97 1.67 -12.04 -4.26
N TRP A 98 0.74 -12.35 -3.36
CA TRP A 98 -0.05 -13.58 -3.47
C TRP A 98 -0.89 -13.62 -4.75
N LEU A 99 -1.53 -12.50 -5.13
CA LEU A 99 -2.27 -12.36 -6.39
C LEU A 99 -1.37 -12.52 -7.62
N ASP A 100 -0.15 -11.95 -7.61
CA ASP A 100 0.83 -12.14 -8.71
C ASP A 100 1.17 -13.62 -8.91
N ALA A 101 1.25 -14.39 -7.81
CA ALA A 101 1.48 -15.83 -7.86
C ALA A 101 0.23 -16.62 -8.33
N GLN A 102 -0.98 -16.18 -7.99
CA GLN A 102 -2.22 -16.85 -8.41
C GLN A 102 -2.60 -16.54 -9.87
N PHE A 103 -2.22 -15.37 -10.38
CA PHE A 103 -2.58 -14.90 -11.70
C PHE A 103 -1.34 -14.52 -12.54
N PRO A 104 -0.44 -15.48 -12.83
CA PRO A 104 0.82 -15.17 -13.52
C PRO A 104 0.64 -14.64 -14.95
N ALA A 105 -0.53 -14.88 -15.56
CA ALA A 105 -0.89 -14.35 -16.88
C ALA A 105 -1.56 -12.96 -16.83
N ASP A 106 -2.19 -12.60 -15.71
CA ASP A 106 -2.98 -11.36 -15.53
C ASP A 106 -2.31 -10.47 -14.46
N ARG A 107 -1.06 -10.07 -14.72
CA ARG A 107 -0.23 -9.36 -13.73
C ARG A 107 -0.73 -7.95 -13.40
N ASP A 108 -1.61 -7.39 -14.22
CA ASP A 108 -2.33 -6.14 -13.97
C ASP A 108 -3.17 -6.20 -12.69
N ILE A 109 -3.72 -7.37 -12.33
CA ILE A 109 -4.47 -7.57 -11.08
C ILE A 109 -3.58 -7.29 -9.87
N ALA A 110 -2.36 -7.82 -9.87
CA ALA A 110 -1.43 -7.63 -8.76
C ALA A 110 -0.89 -6.19 -8.72
N GLU A 111 -0.65 -5.57 -9.88
CA GLU A 111 -0.24 -4.16 -9.95
C GLU A 111 -1.34 -3.22 -9.43
N LEU A 112 -2.59 -3.46 -9.77
CA LEU A 112 -3.75 -2.73 -9.23
C LEU A 112 -3.87 -2.91 -7.71
N ALA A 113 -3.69 -4.14 -7.21
CA ALA A 113 -3.68 -4.41 -5.78
C ALA A 113 -2.54 -3.69 -5.05
N ARG A 114 -1.35 -3.59 -5.65
CA ARG A 114 -0.24 -2.79 -5.09
C ARG A 114 -0.60 -1.32 -5.04
N MET A 115 -1.28 -0.78 -6.06
CA MET A 115 -1.75 0.60 -6.05
C MET A 115 -2.76 0.86 -4.92
N ASP A 116 -3.79 0.02 -4.78
CA ASP A 116 -4.76 0.10 -3.67
C ASP A 116 -4.06 0.09 -2.30
N TRP A 117 -3.13 -0.86 -2.11
CA TRP A 117 -2.34 -0.96 -0.89
C TRP A 117 -1.56 0.32 -0.58
N LEU A 118 -0.85 0.87 -1.56
CA LEU A 118 -0.03 2.07 -1.36
C LEU A 118 -0.88 3.32 -1.11
N LEU A 119 -2.05 3.43 -1.73
CA LEU A 119 -3.02 4.51 -1.45
C LEU A 119 -3.53 4.42 -0.01
N ARG A 120 -3.87 3.20 0.46
CA ARG A 120 -4.26 2.97 1.86
C ARG A 120 -3.15 3.31 2.84
N GLN A 121 -1.91 2.91 2.54
CA GLN A 121 -0.75 3.23 3.37
C GLN A 121 -0.44 4.73 3.40
N ALA A 122 -0.66 5.46 2.29
CA ALA A 122 -0.53 6.92 2.28
C ALA A 122 -1.61 7.58 3.14
N PHE A 123 -2.86 7.10 3.06
CA PHE A 123 -3.98 7.59 3.88
C PHE A 123 -3.74 7.41 5.38
N ASP A 124 -3.35 6.21 5.81
CA ASP A 124 -3.12 5.86 7.23
C ASP A 124 -1.70 6.19 7.73
N GLY A 125 -0.85 6.73 6.86
CA GLY A 125 0.55 7.04 7.16
C GLY A 125 0.74 8.21 8.12
N PRO A 126 1.93 8.38 8.71
CA PRO A 126 2.18 9.41 9.72
C PRO A 126 2.05 10.83 9.16
N ASP A 127 1.57 11.76 9.99
CA ASP A 127 1.49 13.18 9.63
C ASP A 127 2.87 13.82 9.51
N ALA A 128 3.05 14.66 8.50
CA ALA A 128 4.21 15.52 8.32
C ALA A 128 3.80 16.80 7.59
N ALA A 129 4.42 17.93 7.98
CA ALA A 129 4.20 19.20 7.30
C ALA A 129 5.07 19.27 6.04
N ALA A 130 4.45 19.54 4.90
CA ALA A 130 5.19 19.81 3.67
C ALA A 130 5.89 21.16 3.75
N LEU A 131 7.13 21.23 3.28
CA LEU A 131 7.86 22.47 3.08
C LEU A 131 7.45 23.11 1.75
N GLY A 132 7.43 24.45 1.71
CA GLY A 132 7.35 25.21 0.48
C GLY A 132 8.75 25.48 -0.09
N ILE A 133 8.82 25.81 -1.39
CA ILE A 133 10.09 26.01 -2.10
C ILE A 133 10.93 27.15 -1.51
N GLU A 134 10.29 28.10 -0.83
CA GLU A 134 10.94 29.18 -0.09
C GLU A 134 11.89 28.68 1.01
N SER A 135 11.74 27.42 1.47
CA SER A 135 12.67 26.82 2.42
C SER A 135 14.09 26.65 1.86
N LEU A 136 14.25 26.69 0.53
CA LEU A 136 15.55 26.61 -0.14
C LEU A 136 16.22 27.99 -0.30
N ALA A 137 15.47 29.08 -0.20
CA ALA A 137 16.00 30.44 -0.41
C ALA A 137 17.16 30.83 0.53
N PRO A 138 17.22 30.38 1.80
CA PRO A 138 18.33 30.70 2.69
C PRO A 138 19.62 29.93 2.41
N LEU A 139 19.61 28.92 1.52
CA LEU A 139 20.76 28.05 1.28
C LEU A 139 21.85 28.79 0.48
N ALA A 140 23.07 28.80 1.00
CA ALA A 140 24.24 29.26 0.28
C ALA A 140 24.62 28.29 -0.85
N ALA A 141 25.36 28.76 -1.86
CA ALA A 141 25.73 27.97 -3.03
C ALA A 141 26.47 26.67 -2.66
N GLU A 142 27.36 26.73 -1.67
CA GLU A 142 28.17 25.60 -1.20
C GLU A 142 27.33 24.51 -0.51
N GLN A 143 26.16 24.88 0.03
CA GLN A 143 25.26 23.96 0.73
C GLN A 143 24.47 23.06 -0.22
N TRP A 144 24.37 23.43 -1.51
CA TRP A 144 23.69 22.59 -2.50
C TRP A 144 24.43 21.28 -2.80
N GLU A 145 25.74 21.24 -2.55
CA GLU A 145 26.57 20.04 -2.73
C GLU A 145 26.31 18.97 -1.66
N THR A 146 25.88 19.37 -0.46
CA THR A 146 25.56 18.44 0.65
C THR A 146 24.07 18.36 0.96
N LEU A 147 23.22 19.12 0.26
CA LEU A 147 21.78 19.15 0.44
C LEU A 147 21.17 17.76 0.31
N ILE A 148 20.39 17.35 1.30
CA ILE A 148 19.52 16.18 1.29
C ILE A 148 18.09 16.68 1.42
N LEU A 149 17.23 16.31 0.46
CA LEU A 149 15.80 16.53 0.55
C LEU A 149 15.17 15.31 1.21
N HIS A 150 14.40 15.52 2.28
CA HIS A 150 13.65 14.46 2.95
C HIS A 150 12.22 14.44 2.42
N PRO A 151 11.81 13.39 1.68
CA PRO A 151 10.44 13.30 1.22
C PRO A 151 9.45 13.07 2.38
N LEU A 152 8.16 13.31 2.12
CA LEU A 152 7.09 12.94 3.03
C LEU A 152 7.18 11.45 3.39
N PRO A 153 6.88 11.07 4.63
CA PRO A 153 6.87 9.66 5.04
C PRO A 153 5.78 8.85 4.32
N THR A 154 4.75 9.51 3.81
CA THR A 154 3.68 8.90 3.01
C THR A 154 4.03 8.79 1.52
N LEU A 155 5.18 9.30 1.07
CA LEU A 155 5.59 9.18 -0.33
C LEU A 155 5.90 7.70 -0.65
N ALA A 156 5.16 7.15 -1.59
CA ALA A 156 5.36 5.84 -2.17
C ALA A 156 5.56 5.95 -3.68
N LEU A 157 6.31 4.99 -4.22
CA LEU A 157 6.60 4.88 -5.64
C LEU A 157 6.29 3.45 -6.09
N LEU A 158 5.56 3.31 -7.19
CA LEU A 158 5.24 2.02 -7.80
C LEU A 158 5.68 2.02 -9.26
N PRO A 159 6.58 1.13 -9.71
CA PRO A 159 6.84 0.97 -11.14
C PRO A 159 5.59 0.43 -11.83
N LEU A 160 5.25 1.00 -12.99
CA LEU A 160 4.09 0.61 -13.78
C LEU A 160 4.51 -0.21 -14.99
N GLN A 161 3.85 -1.35 -15.19
CA GLN A 161 3.93 -2.13 -16.42
C GLN A 161 2.65 -2.04 -17.24
N PHE A 162 1.53 -1.64 -16.63
CA PHE A 162 0.23 -1.57 -17.27
C PHE A 162 -0.39 -0.17 -17.15
N ASN A 163 -1.47 0.05 -17.90
CA ASN A 163 -2.34 1.23 -17.80
C ASN A 163 -3.15 1.28 -16.48
N THR A 164 -2.58 0.77 -15.38
CA THR A 164 -3.19 0.64 -14.04
C THR A 164 -3.83 1.94 -13.53
N PRO A 165 -3.21 3.13 -13.65
CA PRO A 165 -3.85 4.37 -13.20
C PRO A 165 -5.16 4.69 -13.95
N ALA A 166 -5.26 4.33 -15.24
CA ALA A 166 -6.46 4.52 -16.03
C ALA A 166 -7.58 3.54 -15.62
N ILE A 167 -7.21 2.27 -15.37
CA ILE A 167 -8.13 1.25 -14.81
C ILE A 167 -8.67 1.72 -13.46
N TRP A 168 -7.77 2.09 -12.54
CA TRP A 168 -8.13 2.55 -11.20
C TRP A 168 -9.06 3.76 -11.25
N THR A 169 -8.75 4.76 -12.08
CA THR A 169 -9.55 6.00 -12.21
C THR A 169 -10.95 5.72 -12.76
N ALA A 170 -11.09 4.83 -13.74
CA ALA A 170 -12.39 4.44 -14.27
C ALA A 170 -13.24 3.74 -13.19
N LEU A 171 -12.64 2.82 -12.44
CA LEU A 171 -13.31 2.12 -11.34
C LEU A 171 -13.74 3.07 -10.22
N GLU A 172 -12.89 4.04 -9.85
CA GLU A 172 -13.23 5.08 -8.87
C GLU A 172 -14.46 5.91 -9.30
N ARG A 173 -14.63 6.15 -10.60
CA ARG A 173 -15.78 6.87 -11.16
C ARG A 173 -17.01 5.99 -11.37
N GLY A 174 -16.93 4.70 -11.08
CA GLY A 174 -17.99 3.74 -11.39
C GLY A 174 -18.18 3.50 -12.90
N GLU A 175 -17.15 3.77 -13.69
CA GLU A 175 -17.12 3.57 -15.14
C GLU A 175 -16.59 2.16 -15.49
N THR A 176 -16.86 1.71 -16.72
CA THR A 176 -16.22 0.47 -17.22
C THR A 176 -14.73 0.72 -17.42
N PRO A 177 -13.83 -0.05 -16.77
CA PRO A 177 -12.39 0.14 -16.96
C PRO A 177 -11.98 -0.19 -18.39
N PRO A 178 -10.95 0.49 -18.93
CA PRO A 178 -10.33 0.08 -20.18
C PRO A 178 -9.72 -1.32 -20.04
N VAL A 179 -9.52 -1.99 -21.17
CA VAL A 179 -8.79 -3.26 -21.21
C VAL A 179 -7.36 -3.04 -20.70
N ALA A 180 -6.88 -3.95 -19.86
CA ALA A 180 -5.50 -3.93 -19.41
C ALA A 180 -4.53 -4.07 -20.58
N GLN A 181 -3.59 -3.13 -20.65
CA GLN A 181 -2.57 -3.06 -21.70
C GLN A 181 -1.23 -2.79 -21.07
N ARG A 182 -0.20 -3.48 -21.56
CA ARG A 182 1.18 -3.18 -21.18
C ARG A 182 1.56 -1.82 -21.74
N LEU A 183 2.27 -1.04 -20.94
CA LEU A 183 2.83 0.23 -21.38
C LEU A 183 4.02 -0.04 -22.32
N ASP A 184 4.13 0.77 -23.37
CA ASP A 184 5.25 0.71 -24.32
C ASP A 184 6.55 1.22 -23.66
N ASP A 185 6.43 2.27 -22.85
CA ASP A 185 7.52 2.89 -22.12
C ASP A 185 7.44 2.60 -20.62
N ALA A 186 8.61 2.50 -19.98
CA ALA A 186 8.68 2.39 -18.53
C ALA A 186 8.14 3.66 -17.87
N ALA A 187 7.10 3.52 -17.06
CA ALA A 187 6.51 4.59 -16.27
C ALA A 187 6.51 4.24 -14.79
N GLY A 188 6.34 5.25 -13.96
CA GLY A 188 6.16 5.10 -12.53
C GLY A 188 4.87 5.78 -12.06
N LEU A 189 4.44 5.41 -10.86
CA LEU A 189 3.37 6.07 -10.13
C LEU A 189 3.96 6.69 -8.87
N CYS A 190 3.78 7.99 -8.72
CA CYS A 190 4.03 8.71 -7.48
C CYS A 190 2.74 8.71 -6.67
N ILE A 191 2.80 8.29 -5.40
CA ILE A 191 1.66 8.26 -4.47
C ILE A 191 2.07 9.01 -3.20
N TRP A 192 1.24 9.91 -2.70
CA TRP A 192 1.47 10.62 -1.44
C TRP A 192 0.16 11.03 -0.79
N ARG A 193 0.21 11.53 0.45
CA ARG A 193 -0.95 12.16 1.08
C ARG A 193 -0.76 13.68 1.08
N ARG A 194 -1.76 14.40 0.59
CA ARG A 194 -1.87 15.84 0.76
C ARG A 194 -3.02 16.11 1.73
N GLU A 195 -2.68 16.71 2.86
CA GLU A 195 -3.60 16.87 4.01
C GLU A 195 -4.17 15.51 4.47
N TRP A 196 -5.43 15.21 4.15
CA TRP A 196 -6.14 14.01 4.56
C TRP A 196 -6.46 13.07 3.39
N GLN A 197 -6.01 13.39 2.18
CA GLN A 197 -6.38 12.66 0.97
C GLN A 197 -5.15 12.08 0.27
N PRO A 198 -5.14 10.78 -0.06
CA PRO A 198 -4.13 10.20 -0.91
C PRO A 198 -4.28 10.76 -2.34
N HIS A 199 -3.16 11.07 -2.95
CA HIS A 199 -3.03 11.56 -4.31
C HIS A 199 -2.06 10.65 -5.05
N PHE A 200 -2.22 10.58 -6.37
CA PHE A 200 -1.24 9.94 -7.22
C PHE A 200 -1.08 10.67 -8.56
N ARG A 201 0.07 10.49 -9.20
CA ARG A 201 0.28 10.87 -10.59
C ARG A 201 1.27 9.94 -11.27
N THR A 202 1.06 9.71 -12.56
CA THR A 202 2.02 9.01 -13.40
C THR A 202 3.23 9.90 -13.63
N ILE A 203 4.42 9.32 -13.54
CA ILE A 203 5.71 9.99 -13.71
C ILE A 203 6.58 9.22 -14.70
N GLU A 204 7.45 9.95 -15.41
CA GLU A 204 8.41 9.34 -16.33
C GLU A 204 9.55 8.64 -15.57
N ALA A 205 10.25 7.72 -16.25
CA ALA A 205 11.31 6.92 -15.65
C ALA A 205 12.42 7.76 -14.98
N GLN A 206 12.74 8.92 -15.55
CA GLN A 206 13.75 9.84 -15.01
C GLN A 206 13.32 10.45 -13.67
N GLU A 207 12.09 10.98 -13.59
CA GLU A 207 11.55 11.51 -12.34
C GLU A 207 11.41 10.40 -11.29
N PHE A 208 10.98 9.20 -11.70
CA PHE A 208 10.87 8.04 -10.81
C PHE A 208 12.22 7.69 -10.18
N ALA A 209 13.29 7.61 -10.99
CA ALA A 209 14.63 7.33 -10.50
C ALA A 209 15.13 8.42 -9.54
N ALA A 210 14.86 9.70 -9.85
CA ALA A 210 15.24 10.81 -8.99
C ALA A 210 14.52 10.78 -7.63
N LEU A 211 13.20 10.58 -7.61
CA LEU A 211 12.44 10.43 -6.36
C LEU A 211 12.86 9.17 -5.58
N GLN A 212 13.20 8.08 -6.27
CA GLN A 212 13.71 6.87 -5.62
C GLN A 212 15.05 7.12 -4.93
N ALA A 213 15.96 7.85 -5.57
CA ALA A 213 17.24 8.26 -4.98
C ALA A 213 17.05 9.18 -3.76
N LEU A 214 16.13 10.14 -3.83
CA LEU A 214 15.78 10.99 -2.69
C LEU A 214 15.22 10.18 -1.51
N ARG A 215 14.34 9.20 -1.78
CA ARG A 215 13.81 8.30 -0.72
C ARG A 215 14.90 7.45 -0.06
N GLN A 216 16.02 7.22 -0.74
CA GLN A 216 17.20 6.52 -0.20
C GLN A 216 18.14 7.45 0.57
N GLY A 217 17.83 8.75 0.66
CA GLY A 217 18.65 9.74 1.35
C GLY A 217 19.90 10.17 0.59
N MET A 218 19.91 10.00 -0.75
CA MET A 218 21.00 10.51 -1.58
C MET A 218 21.04 12.04 -1.55
N ARG A 219 22.24 12.61 -1.68
CA ARG A 219 22.42 14.06 -1.80
C ARG A 219 21.84 14.53 -3.11
N PHE A 220 21.26 15.74 -3.11
CA PHE A 220 20.64 16.33 -4.28
C PHE A 220 21.64 16.49 -5.44
N ALA A 221 22.90 16.83 -5.15
CA ALA A 221 23.96 16.89 -6.16
C ALA A 221 24.19 15.53 -6.87
N ASP A 222 24.15 14.41 -6.14
CA ASP A 222 24.31 13.07 -6.72
C ASP A 222 23.11 12.68 -7.60
N VAL A 223 21.90 13.12 -7.22
CA VAL A 223 20.69 12.97 -8.04
C VAL A 223 20.81 13.79 -9.33
N CYS A 224 21.28 15.03 -9.23
CA CYS A 224 21.51 15.90 -10.38
C CYS A 224 22.51 15.27 -11.36
N GLN A 225 23.62 14.73 -10.85
CA GLN A 225 24.65 14.09 -11.65
C GLN A 225 24.12 12.84 -12.38
N SER A 226 23.30 12.03 -11.69
CA SER A 226 22.70 10.83 -12.27
C SER A 226 21.74 11.17 -13.42
N LEU A 227 20.98 12.27 -13.31
CA LEU A 227 20.09 12.72 -14.39
C LEU A 227 20.87 13.29 -15.58
N ALA A 228 21.96 14.04 -15.32
CA ALA A 228 22.80 14.63 -16.35
C ALA A 228 23.47 13.60 -17.28
N ALA A 229 23.70 12.37 -16.80
CA ALA A 229 24.27 11.30 -17.61
C ALA A 229 23.33 10.79 -18.72
N GLY A 230 22.02 11.10 -18.67
CA GLY A 230 21.02 10.58 -19.61
C GLY A 230 20.06 11.63 -20.17
N CYS A 231 20.35 12.93 -20.01
CA CYS A 231 19.49 14.00 -20.48
C CYS A 231 20.28 15.25 -20.89
N ASP A 232 20.03 15.75 -22.10
CA ASP A 232 20.70 16.94 -22.66
C ASP A 232 20.36 18.25 -21.90
N ASP A 233 19.14 18.36 -21.36
CA ASP A 233 18.68 19.50 -20.54
C ASP A 233 18.36 19.06 -19.09
N ALA A 234 19.31 18.39 -18.46
CA ALA A 234 19.13 17.90 -17.09
C ALA A 234 18.87 19.04 -16.10
N GLN A 235 19.52 20.19 -16.26
CA GLN A 235 19.33 21.34 -15.36
C GLN A 235 17.91 21.90 -15.42
N GLY A 236 17.36 22.12 -16.64
CA GLY A 236 15.98 22.57 -16.81
C GLY A 236 14.98 21.58 -16.23
N ARG A 237 15.17 20.28 -16.50
CA ARG A 237 14.31 19.21 -15.94
C ARG A 237 14.37 19.14 -14.42
N LEU A 238 15.56 19.22 -13.81
CA LEU A 238 15.71 19.22 -12.35
C LEU A 238 15.01 20.41 -11.70
N ALA A 239 15.15 21.60 -12.26
CA ALA A 239 14.46 22.78 -11.76
C ALA A 239 12.93 22.60 -11.83
N GLN A 240 12.42 22.01 -12.91
CA GLN A 240 11.00 21.69 -13.06
C GLN A 240 10.54 20.63 -12.05
N TYR A 241 11.30 19.55 -11.86
CA TYR A 241 10.98 18.52 -10.88
C TYR A 241 10.98 19.09 -9.46
N LEU A 242 12.00 19.86 -9.10
CA LEU A 242 12.10 20.50 -7.79
C LEU A 242 10.87 21.37 -7.54
N HIS A 243 10.52 22.26 -8.48
CA HIS A 243 9.32 23.07 -8.37
C HIS A 243 8.05 22.23 -8.19
N THR A 244 7.91 21.16 -8.98
CA THR A 244 6.75 20.25 -8.93
C THR A 244 6.68 19.51 -7.58
N TRP A 245 7.79 19.00 -7.06
CA TRP A 245 7.83 18.27 -5.80
C TRP A 245 7.45 19.16 -4.61
N PHE A 246 7.89 20.42 -4.59
CA PHE A 246 7.47 21.38 -3.56
C PHE A 246 6.00 21.78 -3.73
N ALA A 247 5.53 22.02 -4.96
CA ALA A 247 4.13 22.36 -5.24
C ALA A 247 3.15 21.22 -4.88
N ASP A 248 3.54 19.97 -5.12
CA ASP A 248 2.79 18.77 -4.74
C ASP A 248 2.88 18.48 -3.23
N GLY A 249 3.80 19.16 -2.52
CA GLY A 249 4.03 19.00 -1.09
C GLY A 249 4.81 17.73 -0.73
N LEU A 250 5.64 17.20 -1.63
CA LEU A 250 6.33 15.91 -1.45
C LEU A 250 7.50 15.97 -0.47
N ILE A 251 7.99 17.15 -0.10
CA ILE A 251 9.19 17.33 0.73
C ILE A 251 8.80 17.78 2.13
N ALA A 252 9.27 17.07 3.15
CA ALA A 252 9.00 17.34 4.56
C ALA A 252 10.18 17.97 5.31
N GLY A 253 11.38 17.94 4.71
CA GLY A 253 12.59 18.40 5.37
C GLY A 253 13.73 18.66 4.39
N VAL A 254 14.68 19.48 4.83
CA VAL A 254 15.95 19.72 4.15
C VAL A 254 17.08 19.60 5.18
N ALA A 255 18.18 18.98 4.81
CA ALA A 255 19.39 18.85 5.63
C ALA A 255 20.62 19.17 4.78
N VAL A 256 21.68 19.70 5.40
CA VAL A 256 22.93 20.12 4.77
C VAL A 256 24.11 19.68 5.61
#